data_AF-B0TFY3-F1
#
_entry.id   AF-B0TFY3-F1
#
_cell.length_a   1.000
_cell.length_b   1.000
_cell.length_c   1.000
_cell.angle_alpha   90.00
_cell.angle_beta   90.00
_cell.angle_gamma   90.00
#
_symmetry.space_group_name_H-M   'P 1'
#
loop_
_entity.id
_entity.type
_entity.pdbx_description
1 polymer ?
#
loop_
_entity_poly.entity_id
_entity_poly.type
_entity_poly.pdbx_seq_one_letter_code
_entity_poly.pdbx_strand_id
1 'polypeptide(L)'
;MELKEKVTIIESVDGDLWNLTTKGRRAVTIFVDRLTHTVTEHGQKNFLNKKEIERLFRYGARVRVKYKDYIFNYTSVMVEWSLALNTNVNHMPVGDPYFVFYECRVVK
;
A
#
# COMPACT_ATOMS: atom_id res chain seq x y z
N MET A 1 3.62 -0.79 -0.53
CA MET A 1 3.47 -0.70 0.94
C MET A 1 4.59 -1.48 1.60
N GLU A 2 5.23 -0.89 2.60
CA GLU A 2 6.31 -1.50 3.37
C GLU A 2 5.88 -1.70 4.82
N LEU A 3 6.14 -2.89 5.36
CA LEU A 3 5.77 -3.32 6.70
C LEU A 3 7.05 -3.52 7.51
N LYS A 4 7.31 -2.60 8.44
CA LYS A 4 8.38 -2.69 9.44
C LYS A 4 7.78 -2.96 10.81
N GLU A 5 8.58 -3.40 11.79
CA GLU A 5 8.10 -3.70 13.15
C GLU A 5 7.18 -2.60 13.71
N LYS A 6 7.69 -1.35 13.72
CA LYS A 6 7.02 -0.21 14.37
C LYS A 6 6.24 0.68 13.42
N VAL A 7 6.44 0.56 12.11
CA VAL A 7 5.83 1.46 11.14
C VAL A 7 5.25 0.71 9.95
N THR A 8 4.14 1.22 9.43
CA THR A 8 3.66 0.89 8.08
C THR A 8 3.86 2.10 7.19
N ILE A 9 4.43 1.89 6.01
CA ILE A 9 4.60 2.94 5.00
C ILE A 9 3.76 2.56 3.79
N ILE A 10 2.81 3.41 3.41
CA ILE A 10 2.02 3.25 2.19
C ILE A 10 2.47 4.35 1.24
N GLU A 11 3.07 3.95 0.12
CA GLU A 11 3.36 4.84 -0.99
C GLU A 11 2.40 4.52 -2.12
N SER A 12 1.86 5.55 -2.76
CA SER A 12 0.97 5.40 -3.90
C SER A 12 1.30 6.42 -4.97
N VAL A 13 1.02 6.05 -6.21
CA VAL A 13 1.33 6.82 -7.41
C VAL A 13 0.09 6.97 -8.26
N ASP A 14 0.01 8.09 -8.96
CA ASP A 14 -0.98 8.29 -10.00
C ASP A 14 -0.59 7.49 -11.24
N GLY A 15 -1.56 6.79 -11.84
CA GLY A 15 -1.34 5.86 -12.95
C GLY A 15 -0.61 4.58 -12.53
N ASP A 16 0.47 4.26 -13.24
CA ASP A 16 1.21 3.00 -13.10
C ASP A 16 2.38 3.08 -12.10
N LEU A 17 2.84 1.91 -11.64
CA LEU A 17 4.04 1.80 -10.79
C LEU A 17 5.33 2.24 -11.50
N TRP A 18 5.35 2.34 -12.84
CA TRP A 18 6.52 2.88 -13.54
C TRP A 18 6.73 4.36 -13.24
N ASN A 19 5.68 5.12 -12.94
CA ASN A 19 5.83 6.49 -12.44
C ASN A 19 6.66 6.53 -11.14
N LEU A 20 6.53 5.52 -10.28
CA LEU A 20 7.36 5.42 -9.07
C LEU A 20 8.80 5.06 -9.41
N THR A 21 9.00 3.97 -10.15
CA THR A 21 10.33 3.38 -10.34
C THR A 21 11.21 4.18 -11.31
N THR A 22 10.59 4.80 -12.33
CA THR A 22 11.32 5.50 -13.40
C THR A 22 11.45 6.99 -13.12
N LYS A 23 10.41 7.62 -12.56
CA LYS A 23 10.38 9.08 -12.35
C LYS A 23 10.54 9.48 -10.89
N GLY A 24 10.59 8.52 -9.96
CA GLY A 24 10.63 8.79 -8.53
C GLY A 24 9.37 9.51 -8.01
N ARG A 25 8.28 9.51 -8.78
CA ARG A 25 7.09 10.33 -8.49
C ARG A 25 6.14 9.55 -7.58
N ARG A 26 5.95 10.08 -6.37
CA ARG A 26 4.95 9.61 -5.40
C ARG A 26 3.82 10.63 -5.35
N ALA A 27 2.57 10.16 -5.41
CA ALA A 27 1.41 11.02 -5.20
C ALA A 27 1.19 11.25 -3.71
N VAL A 28 1.29 10.19 -2.90
CA VAL A 28 1.18 10.25 -1.44
C VAL A 28 2.09 9.23 -0.77
N THR A 29 2.60 9.60 0.40
CA THR A 29 3.25 8.69 1.35
C THR A 29 2.54 8.82 2.71
N ILE A 30 2.07 7.69 3.24
CA ILE A 30 1.39 7.61 4.54
C ILE A 30 2.26 6.79 5.48
N PHE A 31 2.64 7.39 6.61
CA PHE A 31 3.30 6.72 7.72
C PHE A 31 2.29 6.42 8.80
N VAL A 32 2.27 5.17 9.26
CA VAL A 32 1.47 4.77 10.42
C VAL A 32 2.37 4.19 11.48
N ASP A 33 2.51 4.92 12.57
CA ASP A 33 3.15 4.43 13.78
C ASP A 33 2.24 3.39 14.43
N ARG A 34 2.78 2.19 14.66
CA ARG A 34 2.04 1.04 15.16
C ARG A 34 1.79 1.07 16.66
N LEU A 35 2.58 1.85 17.41
CA LEU A 35 2.52 1.92 18.86
C LEU A 35 1.55 3.02 19.31
N THR A 36 1.65 4.19 18.67
CA THR A 36 0.85 5.38 18.98
C THR A 36 -0.41 5.50 18.11
N HIS A 37 -0.50 4.71 17.03
CA HIS A 37 -1.53 4.84 16.00
C HIS A 37 -1.54 6.21 15.28
N THR A 38 -0.45 6.97 15.39
CA THR A 38 -0.30 8.26 14.70
C THR A 38 -0.16 8.03 13.20
N VAL A 39 -0.94 8.78 12.42
CA VAL A 39 -0.90 8.77 10.96
C VAL A 39 -0.34 10.10 10.47
N THR A 40 0.70 10.05 9.63
CA THR A 40 1.28 11.23 8.97
C THR A 40 1.23 11.03 7.47
N GLU A 41 0.71 12.03 6.75
CA GLU A 41 0.58 12.00 5.28
C GLU A 41 1.41 13.11 4.64
N HIS A 42 2.17 12.75 3.61
CA HIS A 42 2.95 13.68 2.79
C HIS A 42 2.54 13.56 1.31
N GLY A 43 2.38 14.69 0.64
CA GLY A 43 1.93 14.75 -0.75
C GLY A 43 0.45 15.13 -0.88
N GLN A 44 -0.24 14.52 -1.83
CA GLN A 44 -1.65 14.79 -2.11
C GLN A 44 -2.55 14.19 -1.03
N LYS A 45 -3.00 15.04 -0.10
CA LYS A 45 -3.96 14.67 0.94
C LYS A 45 -5.24 14.16 0.28
N ASN A 46 -5.76 13.01 0.71
CA ASN A 46 -6.90 12.30 0.13
C ASN A 46 -6.68 11.62 -1.24
N PHE A 47 -5.43 11.41 -1.68
CA PHE A 47 -5.15 10.60 -2.87
C PHE A 47 -5.72 9.17 -2.73
N LEU A 48 -5.57 8.58 -1.54
CA LEU A 48 -6.31 7.38 -1.15
C LEU A 48 -7.49 7.78 -0.26
N ASN A 49 -8.64 7.18 -0.49
CA ASN A 49 -9.79 7.34 0.39
C ASN A 49 -9.67 6.44 1.63
N LYS A 50 -10.48 6.76 2.66
CA LYS A 50 -10.48 6.02 3.94
C LYS A 50 -10.72 4.51 3.76
N LYS A 51 -11.61 4.11 2.84
CA LYS A 51 -11.93 2.68 2.61
C LYS A 51 -10.75 1.93 2.01
N GLU A 52 -10.01 2.56 1.09
CA GLU A 52 -8.79 2.02 0.50
C GLU A 52 -7.70 1.84 1.55
N ILE A 53 -7.47 2.87 2.37
CA ILE A 53 -6.50 2.85 3.46
C ILE A 53 -6.83 1.73 4.47
N GLU A 54 -8.09 1.65 4.92
CA GLU A 54 -8.55 0.58 5.81
C GLU A 54 -8.35 -0.82 5.21
N ARG A 55 -8.59 -0.97 3.90
CA ARG A 55 -8.41 -2.24 3.20
C ARG A 55 -6.92 -2.62 3.13
N LEU A 56 -6.05 -1.66 2.82
CA LEU A 56 -4.59 -1.85 2.86
C LEU A 56 -4.10 -2.24 4.26
N PHE A 57 -4.63 -1.63 5.33
CA PHE A 57 -4.28 -2.05 6.69
C PHE A 57 -4.72 -3.47 7.01
N ARG A 58 -5.92 -3.89 6.59
CA ARG A 58 -6.36 -5.28 6.77
C ARG A 58 -5.44 -6.26 6.04
N TYR A 59 -5.01 -5.95 4.82
CA TYR A 59 -4.03 -6.78 4.11
C TYR A 59 -2.66 -6.76 4.79
N GLY A 60 -2.18 -5.59 5.20
CA GLY A 60 -0.92 -5.43 5.92
C GLY A 60 -0.89 -6.24 7.23
N ALA A 61 -2.01 -6.30 7.96
CA ALA A 61 -2.13 -7.13 9.16
C ALA A 61 -1.93 -8.63 8.85
N ARG A 62 -2.53 -9.13 7.77
CA ARG A 62 -2.36 -10.53 7.32
C ARG A 62 -0.91 -10.84 6.94
N VAL A 63 -0.27 -9.93 6.20
CA VAL A 63 1.14 -10.07 5.79
C VAL A 63 2.04 -10.07 7.03
N ARG A 64 1.78 -9.19 8.01
CA ARG A 64 2.55 -9.17 9.27
C ARG A 64 2.48 -10.47 10.05
N VAL A 65 1.30 -11.09 10.15
CA VAL A 65 1.15 -12.39 10.81
C VAL A 65 1.97 -13.46 10.08
N LYS A 66 1.88 -13.49 8.74
CA LYS A 66 2.57 -14.48 7.91
C LYS A 66 4.09 -14.34 7.93
N TYR A 67 4.61 -13.12 7.95
CA TYR A 67 6.05 -12.81 7.86
C TYR A 67 6.64 -12.21 9.15
N LYS A 68 6.03 -12.53 10.30
CA LYS A 68 6.40 -11.96 11.59
C LYS A 68 7.90 -12.09 11.90
N ASP A 69 8.49 -13.26 11.61
CA ASP A 69 9.88 -13.56 11.97
C ASP A 69 10.86 -12.67 11.20
N TYR A 70 10.52 -12.28 9.97
CA TYR A 70 11.29 -11.32 9.19
C TYR A 70 11.14 -9.90 9.75
N ILE A 71 9.90 -9.48 9.98
CA ILE A 71 9.59 -8.11 10.42
C ILE A 71 10.22 -7.78 11.79
N PHE A 72 10.29 -8.76 12.70
CA PHE A 72 10.90 -8.58 14.02
C PHE A 72 12.44 -8.67 14.00
N ASN A 73 13.04 -9.19 12.93
CA ASN A 73 14.50 -9.31 12.81
C ASN A 73 15.14 -8.11 12.08
N TYR A 74 14.66 -6.89 12.35
CA TYR A 74 15.10 -5.64 11.72
C TYR A 74 15.03 -5.58 10.19
N THR A 75 14.33 -6.51 9.55
CA THR A 75 14.04 -6.45 8.10
C THR A 75 12.67 -5.81 7.87
N SER A 76 12.34 -5.55 6.60
CA SER A 76 11.00 -5.13 6.22
C SER A 76 10.39 -6.09 5.21
N VAL A 77 9.06 -6.06 5.10
CA VAL A 77 8.34 -6.77 4.05
C VAL A 77 7.69 -5.74 3.15
N MET A 78 8.07 -5.76 1.88
CA MET A 78 7.48 -4.92 0.86
C MET A 78 6.40 -5.70 0.11
N VAL A 79 5.26 -5.07 -0.07
CA VAL A 79 4.13 -5.61 -0.82
C VAL A 79 3.62 -4.60 -1.83
N GLU A 80 3.32 -5.10 -3.03
CA GLU A 80 2.87 -4.31 -4.17
C GLU A 80 1.43 -4.67 -4.53
N TRP A 81 0.65 -3.61 -4.76
CA TRP A 81 -0.77 -3.69 -5.07
C TRP A 81 -1.09 -2.67 -6.16
N SER A 82 -2.03 -2.99 -7.05
CA SER A 82 -2.67 -1.99 -7.92
C SER A 82 -4.15 -1.91 -7.60
N LEU A 83 -4.70 -0.69 -7.63
CA LEU A 83 -6.12 -0.47 -7.56
C LEU A 83 -6.71 -0.71 -8.95
N ALA A 84 -7.58 -1.70 -9.06
CA ALA A 84 -8.24 -2.11 -10.28
C ALA A 84 -9.75 -1.90 -10.18
N LEU A 85 -10.39 -1.87 -11.34
CA LEU A 85 -11.82 -1.66 -11.53
C LEU A 85 -12.24 -2.56 -12.70
N ASN A 86 -13.37 -3.25 -12.56
CA ASN A 86 -13.95 -3.99 -13.67
C ASN A 86 -14.60 -3.02 -14.66
N THR A 87 -14.55 -3.36 -15.95
CA THR A 87 -15.26 -2.62 -16.98
C THR A 87 -16.22 -3.51 -17.75
N ASN A 88 -17.32 -2.93 -18.26
CA ASN A 88 -18.16 -3.62 -19.23
C ASN A 88 -17.52 -3.63 -20.63
N VAL A 89 -18.24 -4.17 -21.62
CA VAL A 89 -17.80 -4.23 -23.02
C VAL A 89 -17.53 -2.87 -23.68
N ASN A 90 -18.06 -1.79 -23.10
CA ASN A 90 -17.84 -0.42 -23.57
C ASN A 90 -16.73 0.30 -22.77
N HIS A 91 -15.92 -0.43 -22.00
CA HIS A 91 -14.90 0.10 -21.10
C HIS A 91 -15.41 1.05 -20.01
N MET A 92 -16.71 0.98 -19.70
CA MET A 92 -17.28 1.77 -18.62
C MET A 92 -17.07 1.06 -17.28
N PRO A 93 -16.70 1.80 -16.20
CA PRO A 93 -16.57 1.27 -14.85
C PRO A 93 -17.81 0.47 -14.39
N VAL A 94 -17.60 -0.72 -13.81
CA VAL A 94 -18.65 -1.55 -13.20
C VAL A 94 -18.21 -1.99 -11.80
N GLY A 95 -19.05 -1.68 -10.80
CA GLY A 95 -18.83 -2.07 -9.41
C GLY A 95 -17.77 -1.24 -8.69
N ASP A 96 -17.34 -1.74 -7.54
CA ASP A 96 -16.36 -1.05 -6.68
C ASP A 96 -14.91 -1.39 -7.07
N PRO A 97 -13.98 -0.43 -6.95
CA PRO A 97 -12.56 -0.71 -7.08
C PRO A 97 -12.06 -1.74 -6.06
N TYR A 98 -11.08 -2.53 -6.46
CA TYR A 98 -10.45 -3.56 -5.64
C TYR A 98 -8.93 -3.60 -5.83
N PHE A 99 -8.21 -4.05 -4.81
CA PHE A 99 -6.76 -4.19 -4.92
C PHE A 99 -6.39 -5.55 -5.52
N VAL A 100 -5.55 -5.52 -6.54
CA VAL A 100 -4.86 -6.70 -7.09
C VAL A 100 -3.48 -6.78 -6.46
N PHE A 101 -3.16 -7.94 -5.89
CA PHE A 101 -1.85 -8.23 -5.34
C PHE A 101 -0.87 -8.62 -6.45
N TYR A 102 0.34 -8.07 -6.43
CA TYR A 102 1.39 -8.41 -7.41
C TYR A 102 2.55 -9.15 -6.77
N GLU A 103 3.13 -8.58 -5.72
CA GLU A 103 4.37 -9.10 -5.15
C GLU A 103 4.44 -8.91 -3.64
N CYS A 104 5.13 -9.83 -2.98
CA CYS A 104 5.55 -9.73 -1.59
C CYS A 104 6.99 -10.20 -1.46
N ARG A 105 7.88 -9.35 -0.95
CA ARG A 105 9.30 -9.66 -0.78
C ARG A 105 9.83 -9.16 0.56
N VAL A 106 10.77 -9.89 1.13
CA VAL A 106 11.54 -9.45 2.30
C VAL A 106 12.67 -8.54 1.80
N VAL A 107 12.83 -7.39 2.42
CA VAL A 107 13.86 -6.39 2.11
C VAL A 107 14.75 -6.24 3.35
N LYS A 108 16.06 -6.31 3.15
CA LYS A 108 17.07 -6.13 4.20
C LYS A 108 17.54 -4.69 4.24
#